data_AF-X0PAM4-F1
#
_entry.id   AF-X0PAM4-F1
#
_cell.length_a   1.000
_cell.length_b   1.000
_cell.length_c   1.000
_cell.angle_alpha   90.00
_cell.angle_beta   90.00
_cell.angle_gamma   90.00
#
_symmetry.space_group_name_H-M   'P 1'
#
loop_
_entity.id
_entity.type
_entity.pdbx_description
1 polymer ?
#
loop_
_entity_poly.entity_id
_entity_poly.type
_entity_poly.pdbx_seq_one_letter_code
_entity_poly.pdbx_strand_id
1 'polypeptide(L)' 'MGKPVSFNQMKRGDLFFFTNAKGQVNSHVAIYLGDHLFLHDHGQSDTGGVGITSLNAPSWRKESNGTVRRIVN' A
#
# COMPACT_ATOMS: atom_id res chain seq x y z
N MET A 1 14.62 -3.68 11.04
CA MET A 1 13.39 -4.10 10.33
C MET A 1 12.20 -3.43 11.00
N GLY A 2 11.22 -2.91 10.24
CA GLY A 2 10.02 -2.30 10.80
C GLY A 2 9.15 -3.25 11.61
N LYS A 3 8.34 -2.71 12.54
CA LYS A 3 7.41 -3.49 13.35
C LYS A 3 6.25 -4.01 12.48
N PRO A 4 5.92 -5.31 12.49
CA PRO A 4 4.72 -5.82 11.83
C PRO A 4 3.46 -5.20 12.43
N VAL A 5 2.50 -4.87 11.57
CA VAL A 5 1.19 -4.34 11.96
C VAL A 5 0.12 -5.14 11.22
N SER A 6 -1.03 -5.38 11.86
CA SER A 6 -2.18 -5.98 11.17
C SER A 6 -2.74 -5.01 10.13
N PHE A 7 -3.16 -5.51 8.97
CA PHE A 7 -3.67 -4.64 7.89
C PHE A 7 -4.83 -3.72 8.33
N ASN A 8 -5.72 -4.21 9.19
CA ASN A 8 -6.83 -3.44 9.77
C ASN A 8 -6.41 -2.44 10.87
N GLN A 9 -5.13 -2.43 11.27
CA GLN A 9 -4.56 -1.52 12.28
C GLN A 9 -3.57 -0.52 11.67
N MET A 10 -3.56 -0.42 10.33
CA MET A 10 -2.75 0.55 9.62
C MET A 10 -3.02 1.96 10.12
N LYS A 11 -1.94 2.71 10.34
CA LYS A 11 -1.96 4.14 10.64
C LYS A 11 -1.22 4.88 9.53
N ARG A 12 -1.51 6.17 9.41
CA ARG A 12 -0.80 7.06 8.49
C ARG A 12 0.72 6.89 8.66
N GLY A 13 1.43 6.67 7.56
CA GLY A 13 2.87 6.44 7.53
C GLY A 13 3.29 4.96 7.54
N ASP A 14 2.38 4.02 7.79
CA ASP A 14 2.70 2.59 7.64
C ASP A 14 2.98 2.24 6.18
N LEU A 15 4.00 1.39 5.97
CA LEU A 15 4.29 0.80 4.66
C LEU A 15 3.50 -0.48 4.49
N PHE A 16 2.83 -0.66 3.36
CA PHE A 16 2.16 -1.90 3.02
C PHE A 16 2.46 -2.34 1.58
N PHE A 17 2.31 -3.63 1.32
CA PHE A 17 2.87 -4.27 0.13
C PHE A 17 1.82 -4.99 -0.72
N PHE A 18 2.16 -5.16 -2.00
CA PHE A 18 1.29 -5.77 -3.00
C PHE A 18 1.95 -6.97 -3.69
N THR A 19 1.11 -7.90 -4.12
CA THR A 19 1.49 -9.03 -4.99
C THR A 19 0.88 -8.80 -6.37
N ASN A 20 1.71 -8.69 -7.40
CA ASN A 20 1.23 -8.43 -8.76
C ASN A 20 0.51 -9.65 -9.37
N ALA A 21 -0.15 -9.44 -10.51
CA ALA A 21 -0.86 -10.48 -11.25
C ALA A 21 0.03 -11.67 -11.70
N LYS A 22 1.37 -11.51 -11.73
CA LYS A 22 2.32 -12.59 -12.02
C LYS A 22 2.70 -13.40 -10.77
N GLY A 23 2.15 -13.08 -9.60
CA GLY A 23 2.42 -13.76 -8.34
C GLY A 23 3.71 -13.31 -7.64
N GLN A 24 4.35 -12.23 -8.10
CA GLN A 24 5.54 -11.72 -7.44
C GLN A 24 5.15 -11.02 -6.13
N VAL A 25 5.54 -11.63 -5.01
CA VAL A 25 5.24 -11.13 -3.67
C VAL A 25 6.05 -9.87 -3.37
N ASN A 26 5.42 -8.89 -2.71
CA ASN A 26 6.02 -7.59 -2.38
C ASN A 26 6.59 -6.85 -3.61
N SER A 27 5.89 -6.99 -4.73
CA SER A 27 6.24 -6.37 -6.02
C SER A 27 6.02 -4.85 -6.07
N HIS A 28 5.19 -4.32 -5.17
CA HIS A 28 4.94 -2.88 -5.03
C HIS A 28 4.82 -2.52 -3.55
N VAL A 29 5.03 -1.24 -3.24
CA VAL A 29 4.93 -0.69 -1.88
C VAL A 29 4.19 0.65 -1.91
N ALA A 30 3.45 0.93 -0.84
CA ALA A 30 2.78 2.20 -0.65
C ALA A 30 2.84 2.67 0.80
N ILE A 31 2.67 3.97 1.00
CA ILE A 31 2.56 4.62 2.31
C ILE A 31 1.07 4.86 2.59
N TYR A 32 0.54 4.28 3.65
CA TYR A 32 -0.86 4.49 4.04
C TYR A 32 -1.06 5.93 4.52
N LEU A 33 -2.15 6.57 4.09
CA LEU A 33 -2.48 7.95 4.45
C LEU A 33 -3.62 8.06 5.46
N GLY A 34 -4.38 6.98 5.68
CA GLY A 34 -5.68 7.03 6.35
C GLY A 34 -6.82 6.95 5.32
N ASP A 35 -8.05 6.69 5.78
CA ASP A 35 -9.26 6.70 4.95
C ASP A 35 -9.19 5.85 3.67
N HIS A 36 -8.51 4.70 3.73
CA HIS A 36 -8.26 3.84 2.57
C HIS A 36 -7.46 4.53 1.46
N LEU A 37 -6.75 5.62 1.74
CA LEU A 37 -5.88 6.32 0.79
C LEU A 37 -4.42 5.93 1.00
N PHE A 38 -3.64 5.97 -0.07
CA PHE A 38 -2.22 5.69 -0.02
C PHE A 38 -1.44 6.49 -1.06
N LEU A 39 -0.20 6.83 -0.71
CA LEU A 39 0.79 7.46 -1.59
C LEU A 39 1.71 6.39 -2.18
N HIS A 40 1.93 6.44 -3.49
CA HIS A 40 2.82 5.53 -4.19
C HIS A 40 3.26 6.12 -5.54
N ASP A 41 4.26 5.50 -6.19
CA ASP A 41 4.66 5.82 -7.55
C ASP A 41 4.15 4.76 -8.52
N HIS A 42 3.16 5.11 -9.36
CA HIS A 42 2.61 4.20 -10.36
C HIS A 42 1.87 4.97 -11.46
N GLY A 43 1.94 4.49 -12.70
CA GLY A 43 1.27 5.12 -13.85
C GLY A 43 -0.27 5.16 -13.80
N GLN A 44 -0.90 4.50 -12.81
CA GLN A 44 -2.34 4.54 -12.56
C GLN A 44 -2.73 5.42 -11.36
N SER A 45 -1.77 6.13 -10.76
CA SER A 45 -2.08 7.14 -9.75
C SER A 45 -2.77 8.35 -10.39
N ASP A 46 -3.32 9.22 -9.56
CA ASP A 46 -3.94 10.49 -9.99
C ASP A 46 -3.00 11.44 -10.74
N THR A 47 -1.68 11.29 -10.59
CA THR A 47 -0.67 12.09 -11.30
C THR A 47 0.00 11.35 -12.46
N GLY A 48 -0.25 10.04 -12.64
CA GLY A 48 0.50 9.19 -13.58
C GLY A 48 1.92 8.86 -13.14
N GLY A 49 2.27 9.12 -11.89
CA GLY A 49 3.57 8.81 -11.26
C GLY A 49 3.42 8.78 -9.75
N VAL A 50 4.14 9.65 -9.04
CA VAL A 50 3.97 9.84 -7.59
C VAL A 50 2.63 10.50 -7.30
N GLY A 51 1.70 9.74 -6.75
CA GLY A 51 0.31 10.18 -6.58
C GLY A 51 -0.44 9.40 -5.52
N ILE A 52 -1.71 9.77 -5.35
CA ILE A 52 -2.61 9.22 -4.34
C ILE A 52 -3.64 8.32 -5.03
N THR A 53 -3.84 7.14 -4.44
CA THR A 53 -4.84 6.17 -4.89
C THR A 53 -5.67 5.67 -3.70
N SER A 54 -6.88 5.18 -3.97
CA SER A 54 -7.75 4.56 -2.97
C SER A 54 -7.69 3.03 -3.00
N LEU A 55 -7.53 2.40 -1.83
CA LEU A 55 -7.70 0.97 -1.57
C LEU A 55 -9.13 0.49 -1.76
N ASN A 56 -10.10 1.39 -1.97
CA ASN A 56 -11.45 1.00 -2.36
C ASN A 56 -11.52 0.58 -3.85
N ALA A 57 -10.50 0.90 -4.65
CA ALA A 57 -10.38 0.40 -6.01
C ALA A 57 -10.17 -1.13 -6.00
N PRO A 58 -11.00 -1.93 -6.71
CA PRO A 58 -10.97 -3.39 -6.62
C PRO A 58 -9.62 -4.03 -6.95
N SER A 59 -8.87 -3.50 -7.93
CA SER A 59 -7.54 -4.01 -8.30
C SER A 59 -6.54 -3.86 -7.16
N TRP A 60 -6.39 -2.64 -6.63
CA TRP A 60 -5.48 -2.34 -5.54
C TRP A 60 -5.82 -3.10 -4.26
N ARG A 61 -7.11 -3.26 -3.97
CA ARG A 61 -7.56 -4.06 -2.82
C ARG A 61 -7.17 -5.52 -2.97
N LYS A 62 -7.39 -6.11 -4.15
CA LYS A 62 -7.07 -7.51 -4.45
C LYS A 62 -5.56 -7.77 -4.42
N GLU A 63 -4.77 -6.81 -4.91
CA GLU A 63 -3.31 -6.95 -4.99
C GLU A 63 -2.63 -6.68 -3.64
N SER A 64 -3.27 -5.97 -2.71
CA SER A 64 -2.74 -5.79 -1.36
C SER A 64 -2.62 -7.15 -0.65
N ASN A 65 -1.41 -7.47 -0.16
CA ASN A 65 -1.11 -8.83 0.32
C ASN A 65 -1.14 -8.98 1.85
N GLY A 66 -1.58 -7.94 2.56
CA GLY A 66 -1.70 -7.93 4.02
C GLY A 66 -0.39 -7.67 4.78
N THR A 67 0.77 -7.62 4.11
CA THR A 67 2.04 -7.28 4.76
C THR A 67 2.09 -5.80 5.04
N VAL A 68 2.30 -5.43 6.32
CA VAL A 68 2.42 -4.03 6.77
C VAL A 68 3.60 -3.89 7.74
N ARG A 69 4.35 -2.79 7.61
CA ARG A 69 5.49 -2.44 8.47
C ARG A 69 5.39 -0.98 8.93
N ARG A 70 5.48 -0.78 10.25
CA ARG A 70 5.68 0.55 10.86
C ARG A 70 7.16 0.81 11.10
N ILE A 71 7.65 1.95 10.61
CA ILE A 71 9.08 2.31 10.67
C ILE A 71 9.35 3.37 11.75
N VAL A 72 8.43 4.33 11.91
CA VAL A 72 8.53 5.42 12.89
C VAL A 72 7.53 5.18 14.03
N ASN A 73 7.95 5.49 15.26
CA ASN A 73 7.12 5.40 16.46
C ASN A 73 6.50 6.74 16.80
#